data_AF-A0A4Q7YQI6-F1
#
_entry.id   AF-A0A4Q7YQI6-F1
#
_cell.length_a   1.000
_cell.length_b   1.000
_cell.length_c   1.000
_cell.angle_alpha   90.00
_cell.angle_beta   90.00
_cell.angle_gamma   90.00
#
_symmetry.space_group_name_H-M   'P 1'
#
loop_
_entity.id
_entity.type
_entity.pdbx_description
1 polymer ?
#
loop_
_entity_poly.entity_id
_entity_poly.type
_entity_poly.pdbx_seq_one_letter_code
_entity_poly.pdbx_strand_id
1 'polypeptide(L)'
;MGCCECNVILCHREQRHVGQQLTLAYDRKQLILERSPASEELSGQYVDLYDFTDGRLEVRWKGQVLPYRVFDKDQRVSHTAIVENKRLGHALALIKAQQDIKYVPKVKTNSEKINYRKRERKSEAVEMTA
;
A
#
# COMPACT_ATOMS: atom_id res chain seq x y z
N MET A 1 -36.07 -21.83 13.97
CA MET A 1 -35.18 -22.15 15.11
C MET A 1 -34.50 -23.47 14.77
N GLY A 2 -33.52 -23.43 13.87
CA GLY A 2 -32.85 -24.62 13.32
C GLY A 2 -31.63 -24.97 14.15
N CYS A 3 -31.52 -26.23 14.52
CA CYS A 3 -30.58 -26.82 15.46
C CYS A 3 -29.12 -26.42 15.20
N CYS A 4 -28.46 -25.85 16.22
CA CYS A 4 -27.11 -25.29 16.15
C CYS A 4 -25.99 -26.31 16.45
N GLU A 5 -26.28 -27.58 16.74
CA GLU A 5 -25.31 -28.45 17.42
C GLU A 5 -24.64 -29.55 16.56
N CYS A 6 -24.93 -29.63 15.26
CA CYS A 6 -24.34 -30.70 14.43
C CYS A 6 -23.00 -30.34 13.74
N ASN A 7 -22.45 -29.15 13.95
CA ASN A 7 -21.38 -28.65 13.06
C ASN A 7 -19.95 -29.02 13.47
N VAL A 8 -19.73 -29.69 14.60
CA VAL A 8 -18.39 -30.09 15.08
C VAL A 8 -17.91 -31.45 14.54
N ILE A 9 -18.79 -32.24 13.90
CA ILE A 9 -18.47 -33.59 13.43
C ILE A 9 -18.06 -33.62 11.94
N LEU A 10 -18.41 -32.58 11.17
CA LEU A 10 -18.18 -32.49 9.71
C LEU A 10 -17.18 -31.39 9.33
N CYS A 11 -16.24 -31.04 10.21
CA CYS A 11 -15.16 -30.11 9.89
C CYS A 11 -14.03 -30.83 9.16
N HIS A 12 -13.55 -30.28 8.05
CA HIS A 12 -12.29 -30.74 7.45
C HIS A 12 -11.13 -30.12 8.23
N ARG A 13 -10.32 -30.99 8.88
CA ARG A 13 -9.11 -30.57 9.59
C ARG A 13 -7.90 -30.78 8.68
N GLU A 14 -7.13 -29.72 8.47
CA GLU A 14 -5.90 -29.79 7.68
C GLU A 14 -4.74 -29.12 8.39
N GLN A 15 -3.57 -29.77 8.40
CA GLN A 15 -2.36 -29.18 8.95
C GLN A 15 -1.57 -28.47 7.86
N ARG A 16 -1.24 -27.19 8.10
CA ARG A 16 -0.43 -26.39 7.19
C ARG A 16 0.74 -25.75 7.93
N HIS A 17 1.86 -25.68 7.23
CA HIS A 17 3.07 -25.02 7.70
C HIS A 17 2.93 -23.50 7.56
N VAL A 18 3.22 -22.76 8.64
CA VAL A 18 3.23 -21.30 8.65
C VAL A 18 4.59 -20.80 8.19
N GLY A 19 4.61 -20.00 7.12
CA GLY A 19 5.85 -19.37 6.64
C GLY A 19 6.38 -18.31 7.61
N GLN A 20 7.62 -17.87 7.42
CA GLN A 20 8.26 -16.84 8.25
C GLN A 20 7.51 -15.50 8.27
N GLN A 21 6.71 -15.22 7.23
CA GLN A 21 5.88 -14.01 7.14
C GLN A 21 4.50 -14.19 7.81
N LEU A 22 4.30 -15.26 8.59
CA LEU A 22 3.00 -15.62 9.18
C LEU A 22 1.91 -15.87 8.13
N THR A 23 2.35 -16.35 6.96
CA THR A 23 1.47 -16.65 5.82
C THR A 23 1.38 -18.14 5.60
N LEU A 24 0.18 -18.63 5.30
CA LEU A 24 -0.07 -20.02 4.95
C LEU A 24 -1.02 -20.09 3.75
N ALA A 25 -0.85 -21.10 2.91
CA ALA A 25 -1.68 -21.28 1.71
C ALA A 25 -2.80 -22.28 2.01
N TYR A 26 -4.03 -21.98 1.59
CA TYR A 26 -5.19 -22.84 1.76
C TYR A 26 -6.19 -22.57 0.62
N ASP A 27 -6.62 -23.63 -0.07
CA ASP A 27 -7.55 -23.59 -1.22
C ASP A 27 -7.39 -22.36 -2.14
N ARG A 28 -6.19 -22.22 -2.72
CA ARG A 28 -5.77 -21.09 -3.62
C ARG A 28 -5.73 -19.70 -2.97
N LYS A 29 -6.25 -19.55 -1.76
CA LYS A 29 -6.14 -18.35 -0.93
C LYS A 29 -4.86 -18.38 -0.11
N GLN A 30 -4.38 -17.19 0.23
CA GLN A 30 -3.30 -16.97 1.16
C GLN A 30 -3.87 -16.41 2.45
N LEU A 31 -3.62 -17.07 3.57
CA LEU A 31 -4.07 -16.62 4.87
C LEU A 31 -2.89 -15.94 5.56
N ILE A 32 -3.10 -14.70 5.98
CA ILE A 32 -2.10 -13.88 6.67
C ILE A 32 -2.55 -13.77 8.13
N LEU A 33 -1.81 -14.38 9.04
CA LEU A 33 -2.10 -14.26 10.46
C LEU A 33 -1.72 -12.85 10.95
N GLU A 34 -2.53 -12.27 11.84
CA GLU A 34 -2.14 -11.01 12.47
C GLU A 34 -0.97 -11.22 13.43
N ARG A 35 -0.04 -10.26 13.45
CA ARG A 35 1.11 -10.29 14.36
C ARG A 35 0.63 -10.07 15.78
N SER A 36 0.69 -11.12 16.58
CA SER A 36 0.48 -11.13 18.02
C SER A 36 1.68 -11.86 18.65
N PRO A 37 1.96 -11.68 19.95
CA PRO A 37 3.05 -12.41 20.61
C PRO A 37 2.92 -13.93 20.45
N ALA A 38 1.69 -14.47 20.44
CA ALA A 38 1.45 -15.88 20.12
C ALA A 38 1.79 -16.19 18.66
N SER A 39 1.40 -15.33 17.73
CA SER A 39 1.64 -15.51 16.29
C SER A 39 3.12 -15.47 15.90
N GLU A 40 3.97 -14.76 16.64
CA GLU A 40 5.41 -14.69 16.33
C GLU A 40 6.13 -16.01 16.65
N GLU A 41 5.76 -16.67 17.75
CA GLU A 41 6.23 -18.02 18.10
C GLU A 41 5.75 -19.10 17.12
N LEU A 42 4.71 -18.76 16.34
CA LEU A 42 4.10 -19.60 15.33
C LEU A 42 4.84 -19.59 13.98
N SER A 43 5.81 -18.69 13.81
CA SER A 43 6.63 -18.63 12.60
C SER A 43 7.43 -19.93 12.41
N GLY A 44 7.19 -20.65 11.30
CA GLY A 44 7.82 -21.95 11.03
C GLY A 44 7.16 -23.16 11.72
N GLN A 45 6.03 -22.97 12.41
CA GLN A 45 5.29 -24.06 13.05
C GLN A 45 4.12 -24.54 12.18
N TYR A 46 3.62 -25.74 12.47
CA TYR A 46 2.38 -26.26 11.89
C TYR A 46 1.16 -25.76 12.68
N VAL A 47 0.11 -25.38 11.95
CA VAL A 47 -1.20 -25.01 12.50
C VAL A 47 -2.29 -25.91 11.96
N ASP A 48 -3.35 -26.08 12.75
CA ASP A 48 -4.55 -26.78 12.33
C ASP A 48 -5.54 -25.77 11.75
N LEU A 49 -5.95 -25.98 10.51
CA LEU A 49 -7.08 -25.30 9.90
C LEU A 49 -8.32 -26.16 10.03
N TYR A 50 -9.40 -25.56 10.48
CA TYR A 50 -10.72 -26.14 10.51
C TYR A 50 -11.56 -25.43 9.47
N ASP A 51 -11.90 -26.16 8.41
CA ASP A 51 -12.86 -25.71 7.40
C ASP A 51 -14.23 -26.30 7.71
N PHE A 52 -15.18 -25.41 7.97
CA PHE A 52 -16.56 -25.76 8.22
C PHE A 52 -17.33 -25.74 6.90
N THR A 53 -18.30 -26.64 6.76
CA THR A 53 -19.19 -26.68 5.58
C THR A 53 -20.01 -25.40 5.38
N ASP A 54 -20.13 -24.55 6.40
CA ASP A 54 -20.69 -23.19 6.34
C ASP A 54 -19.76 -22.18 5.62
N GLY A 55 -18.57 -22.62 5.16
CA GLY A 55 -17.54 -21.77 4.56
C GLY A 55 -16.77 -20.92 5.56
N ARG A 56 -16.95 -21.19 6.86
CA ARG A 56 -16.15 -20.57 7.92
C ARG A 56 -14.83 -21.30 8.02
N LEU A 57 -13.76 -20.54 8.18
CA LEU A 57 -12.44 -21.08 8.40
C LEU A 57 -11.96 -20.64 9.78
N GLU A 58 -11.44 -21.57 10.57
CA GLU A 58 -10.78 -21.25 11.84
C GLU A 58 -9.35 -21.76 11.80
N VAL A 59 -8.40 -20.87 12.13
CA VAL A 59 -7.02 -21.25 12.34
C VAL A 59 -6.80 -21.46 13.83
N ARG A 60 -6.43 -22.67 14.23
CA ARG A 60 -6.18 -23.04 15.62
C ARG A 60 -4.75 -23.48 15.82
N TRP A 61 -4.15 -23.00 16.91
CA TRP A 61 -2.84 -23.44 17.37
C TRP A 61 -2.89 -23.70 18.88
N LYS A 62 -2.50 -24.91 19.30
CA LYS A 62 -2.53 -25.33 20.71
C LYS A 62 -3.87 -25.02 21.42
N GLY A 63 -4.98 -25.08 20.69
CA GLY A 63 -6.32 -24.80 21.21
C GLY A 63 -6.73 -23.31 21.23
N GLN A 64 -5.85 -22.39 20.84
CA GLN A 64 -6.18 -20.97 20.65
C GLN A 64 -6.56 -20.68 19.20
N VAL A 65 -7.63 -19.92 19.00
CA VAL A 65 -8.04 -19.42 17.69
C VAL A 65 -7.25 -18.14 17.39
N LEU A 66 -6.58 -18.11 16.25
CA LEU A 66 -5.78 -16.95 15.83
C LEU A 66 -6.57 -16.08 14.85
N PRO A 67 -6.50 -14.74 15.00
CA PRO A 67 -7.05 -13.84 14.00
C PRO A 67 -6.24 -13.93 12.70
N TYR A 68 -6.94 -14.02 11.59
CA TYR A 68 -6.35 -14.13 10.26
C TYR A 68 -7.07 -13.21 9.27
N ARG A 69 -6.34 -12.83 8.23
CA ARG A 69 -6.87 -12.13 7.06
C ARG A 69 -6.73 -13.03 5.84
N VAL A 70 -7.78 -13.10 5.04
CA VAL A 70 -7.75 -13.82 3.76
C VAL A 70 -7.26 -12.87 2.68
N PHE A 71 -6.15 -13.24 2.06
CA PHE A 71 -5.65 -12.64 0.83
C PHE A 71 -5.95 -13.59 -0.33
N ASP A 72 -6.85 -13.17 -1.20
CA ASP A 72 -7.16 -13.94 -2.40
C ASP A 72 -6.11 -13.66 -3.48
N LYS A 73 -5.30 -14.67 -3.81
CA LYS A 73 -4.32 -14.57 -4.92
C LYS A 73 -5.01 -14.38 -6.27
N ASP A 74 -6.25 -14.85 -6.38
CA ASP A 74 -7.07 -14.76 -7.57
C ASP A 74 -7.87 -13.46 -7.64
N GLN A 75 -7.62 -12.48 -6.75
CA GLN A 75 -8.01 -11.09 -6.98
C GLN A 75 -7.16 -10.47 -8.11
N ARG A 76 -7.19 -11.12 -9.27
CA ARG A 76 -6.77 -10.58 -10.55
C ARG A 76 -7.66 -9.36 -10.78
N VAL A 77 -7.03 -8.19 -10.79
CA VAL A 77 -7.59 -7.00 -11.42
C VAL A 77 -8.12 -7.45 -12.78
N SER A 78 -9.42 -7.31 -13.02
CA SER A 78 -10.01 -7.78 -14.27
C SER A 78 -9.25 -7.17 -15.44
N HIS A 79 -9.09 -7.91 -16.55
CA HIS A 79 -8.33 -7.40 -17.70
C HIS A 79 -8.86 -6.02 -18.16
N THR A 80 -10.17 -5.81 -18.05
CA THR A 80 -10.84 -4.52 -18.25
C THR A 80 -10.29 -3.42 -17.33
N ALA A 81 -10.19 -3.68 -16.02
CA ALA A 81 -9.64 -2.72 -15.06
C ALA A 81 -8.13 -2.46 -15.28
N ILE A 82 -7.37 -3.45 -15.77
CA ILE A 82 -5.96 -3.24 -16.15
C ILE A 82 -5.86 -2.30 -17.36
N VAL A 83 -6.70 -2.49 -18.37
CA VAL A 83 -6.73 -1.64 -19.57
C VAL A 83 -7.16 -0.22 -19.22
N GLU A 84 -8.18 -0.06 -18.39
CA GLU A 84 -8.63 1.25 -17.93
C GLU A 84 -7.57 1.98 -17.12
N ASN A 85 -6.89 1.30 -16.18
CA ASN A 85 -5.79 1.90 -15.42
C ASN A 85 -4.63 2.35 -16.32
N LYS A 86 -4.30 1.59 -17.37
CA LYS A 86 -3.30 2.00 -18.37
C LYS A 86 -3.74 3.22 -19.18
N ARG A 87 -5.00 3.26 -19.62
CA ARG A 87 -5.58 4.41 -20.34
C ARG A 87 -5.57 5.67 -19.47
N LEU A 88 -5.94 5.53 -18.19
CA LEU A 88 -5.89 6.61 -17.21
C LEU A 88 -4.45 7.09 -16.98
N GLY A 89 -3.49 6.18 -16.82
CA GLY A 89 -2.08 6.53 -16.69
C GLY A 89 -1.55 7.32 -17.89
N HIS A 90 -1.91 6.93 -19.11
CA HIS A 90 -1.56 7.67 -20.32
C HIS A 90 -2.20 9.06 -20.37
N ALA A 91 -3.50 9.17 -20.04
CA ALA A 91 -4.19 10.46 -20.00
C ALA A 91 -3.57 11.41 -18.97
N LEU A 92 -3.23 10.91 -17.78
CA LEU A 92 -2.57 11.69 -16.73
C LEU A 92 -1.16 12.14 -17.14
N ALA A 93 -0.40 11.28 -17.84
CA ALA A 93 0.91 11.64 -18.35
C ALA A 93 0.83 12.78 -19.39
N LEU A 94 -0.17 12.75 -20.28
CA LEU A 94 -0.42 13.83 -21.23
C LEU A 94 -0.81 15.14 -20.54
N ILE A 95 -1.69 15.08 -19.55
CA ILE A 95 -2.10 16.26 -18.77
C ILE A 95 -0.90 16.84 -18.02
N LYS A 96 -0.08 15.99 -17.41
CA LYS A 96 1.15 16.41 -16.73
C LYS A 96 2.13 17.10 -17.69
N ALA A 97 2.38 16.52 -18.87
CA ALA A 97 3.24 17.13 -19.87
C ALA A 97 2.72 18.50 -20.32
N GLN A 98 1.40 18.64 -20.48
CA GLN A 98 0.79 19.94 -20.81
C GLN A 98 0.88 20.95 -19.67
N GLN A 99 0.76 20.51 -18.41
CA GLN A 99 0.92 21.37 -17.24
C GLN A 99 2.37 21.82 -17.05
N ASP A 100 3.34 20.92 -17.24
CA ASP A 100 4.76 21.23 -17.14
C ASP A 100 5.19 22.27 -18.20
N ILE A 101 4.60 22.24 -19.41
CA ILE A 101 4.83 23.26 -20.43
C ILE A 101 4.19 24.61 -20.05
N LYS A 102 3.03 24.59 -19.38
CA LYS A 102 2.25 25.80 -19.06
C LYS A 102 2.66 26.48 -17.75
N TYR A 103 3.27 25.77 -16.80
CA TYR A 103 3.51 26.26 -15.45
C TYR A 103 5.00 26.36 -15.11
N VAL A 104 5.62 27.44 -15.58
CA VAL A 104 6.74 28.06 -14.86
C VAL A 104 6.26 29.43 -14.34
N PRO A 105 5.69 29.51 -13.12
CA PRO A 105 5.45 30.80 -12.51
C PRO A 105 6.80 31.48 -12.33
N LYS A 106 7.05 32.55 -13.08
CA LYS A 106 8.21 33.41 -12.84
C LYS A 106 8.05 34.06 -11.47
N VAL A 107 8.62 33.43 -10.44
CA VAL A 107 8.66 34.00 -9.09
C VAL A 107 9.62 35.19 -9.12
N LYS A 108 9.08 36.37 -9.38
CA LYS A 108 9.84 37.62 -9.28
C LYS A 108 10.25 37.82 -7.82
N THR A 109 11.54 38.11 -7.61
CA THR A 109 12.07 38.48 -6.30
C THR A 109 11.46 39.81 -5.83
N ASN A 110 11.41 40.08 -4.51
CA ASN A 110 10.78 41.31 -3.99
C ASN A 110 11.41 42.59 -4.57
N SER A 111 12.71 42.58 -4.90
CA SER A 111 13.41 43.69 -5.56
C SER A 111 12.92 43.95 -6.99
N GLU A 112 12.61 42.88 -7.75
CA GLU A 112 12.07 42.98 -9.12
C GLU A 112 10.59 43.38 -9.12
N LYS A 113 9.83 42.96 -8.11
CA LYS A 113 8.44 43.42 -7.93
C LYS A 113 8.37 44.93 -7.63
N ILE A 114 9.35 45.47 -6.91
CA ILE A 114 9.40 46.87 -6.46
C ILE A 114 10.13 47.78 -7.50
N ASN A 115 10.56 47.25 -8.65
CA ASN A 115 11.30 48.01 -9.69
C ASN A 115 12.54 48.75 -9.15
N TYR A 116 13.31 48.11 -8.26
CA TYR A 116 14.50 48.73 -7.70
C TYR A 116 15.58 48.95 -8.77
N ARG A 117 16.02 50.20 -8.97
CA ARG A 117 17.18 50.55 -9.80
C ARG A 117 18.36 50.92 -8.91
N LYS A 118 19.46 50.16 -9.00
CA LYS A 118 20.68 50.43 -8.25
C LYS A 118 21.30 51.74 -8.77
N ARG A 119 21.37 52.75 -7.92
CA ARG A 119 22.03 54.03 -8.23
C ARG A 119 23.54 53.84 -8.18
N GLU A 120 24.23 54.23 -9.25
CA GLU A 120 25.70 54.20 -9.27
C GLU A 120 26.24 55.21 -8.27
N ARG A 121 27.21 54.75 -7.47
CA ARG A 121 27.84 55.58 -6.44
C ARG A 121 28.91 56.41 -7.14
N LYS A 122 28.68 57.70 -7.32
CA LYS A 122 29.64 58.63 -7.93
C LYS A 122 30.86 58.73 -7.00
N SER A 123 31.99 58.17 -7.40
CA SER A 123 33.28 58.42 -6.74
C SER A 123 33.90 59.65 -7.40
N GLU A 124 33.71 60.82 -6.79
CA GLU A 124 34.53 62.00 -7.11
C GLU A 124 35.86 61.84 -6.38
N ALA A 125 36.82 61.19 -7.05
CA ALA A 125 38.23 61.31 -6.72
C ALA A 125 38.84 62.27 -7.72
N VAL A 126 39.03 63.48 -7.23
CA VAL A 126 39.84 64.59 -7.74
C VAL A 126 41.20 64.07 -8.22
N GLU A 127 41.64 64.48 -9.42
CA GLU A 127 42.89 65.25 -9.63
C GLU A 127 43.33 65.24 -11.11
N MET A 128 43.30 66.42 -11.74
CA MET A 128 44.28 66.81 -12.78
C MET A 128 44.00 68.27 -13.16
N THR A 129 44.91 69.18 -12.82
CA THR A 129 45.63 70.07 -13.75
C THR A 129 46.46 71.12 -13.00
N ALA A 130 47.79 71.01 -13.09
CA ALA A 130 48.70 72.09 -13.49
C ALA A 130 50.06 71.47 -13.86
#